data_AF-B8Q1N8-F1
#
_entry.id   AF-B8Q1N8-F1
#
_cell.length_a   1.000
_cell.length_b   1.000
_cell.length_c   1.000
_cell.angle_alpha   90.00
_cell.angle_beta   90.00
_cell.angle_gamma   90.00
#
_symmetry.space_group_name_H-M   'P 1'
#
loop_
_entity.id
_entity.type
_entity.pdbx_description
1 polymer ?
#
loop_
_entity_poly.entity_id
_entity_poly.type
_entity_poly.pdbx_seq_one_letter_code
_entity_poly.pdbx_strand_id
1 'polypeptide(L)'
;GYDGTVEVKDSYLVVNGKTIRVTEEKDPANLKWNEVNRDVAAEATGLFLTDETARKHVTAGAKKVVLTGPPKDNTPMFVMGVKHASYAGQDIVSNASCTTNVLAPLTKVINDNFGIVEAMMTTVNAITATRKTV
;
A
#
# COMPACT_ATOMS: atom_id res chain seq x y z
N GLY A 1 16.26 -16.02 -3.74
CA GLY A 1 15.23 -16.88 -3.11
C GLY A 1 14.85 -16.28 -1.77
N TYR A 2 13.73 -16.70 -1.19
CA TYR A 2 13.41 -16.38 0.19
C TYR A 2 14.27 -17.24 1.12
N ASP A 3 14.89 -16.64 2.15
CA ASP A 3 15.77 -17.31 3.10
C ASP A 3 14.99 -17.69 4.38
N GLY A 4 14.27 -18.81 4.31
CA GLY A 4 13.39 -19.30 5.37
C GLY A 4 12.58 -20.51 4.91
N THR A 5 11.75 -21.07 5.80
CA THR A 5 10.93 -22.24 5.45
C THR A 5 9.58 -21.80 4.87
N VAL A 6 9.17 -22.47 3.80
CA VAL A 6 7.90 -22.24 3.11
C VAL A 6 7.25 -23.58 2.80
N GLU A 7 6.06 -23.80 3.32
CA GLU A 7 5.28 -25.03 3.14
C GLU A 7 3.82 -24.69 2.81
N VAL A 8 3.11 -25.63 2.19
CA VAL A 8 1.66 -25.57 2.00
C VAL A 8 1.03 -26.71 2.81
N LYS A 9 0.07 -26.39 3.67
CA LYS A 9 -0.67 -27.35 4.50
C LYS A 9 -2.14 -27.01 4.49
N ASP A 10 -2.99 -27.94 4.04
CA ASP A 10 -4.45 -27.83 4.07
C ASP A 10 -4.99 -26.48 3.55
N SER A 11 -4.46 -26.02 2.41
CA SER A 11 -4.76 -24.73 1.75
C SER A 11 -4.26 -23.47 2.47
N TYR A 12 -3.43 -23.62 3.50
CA TYR A 12 -2.69 -22.52 4.13
C TYR A 12 -1.25 -22.47 3.63
N LEU A 13 -0.72 -21.25 3.58
CA LEU A 13 0.70 -21.01 3.43
C LEU A 13 1.34 -21.00 4.83
N VAL A 14 2.40 -21.76 5.04
CA VAL A 14 3.15 -21.77 6.31
C VAL A 14 4.53 -21.20 6.06
N VAL A 15 4.81 -20.02 6.61
CA VAL A 15 6.11 -19.35 6.50
C VAL A 15 6.75 -19.29 7.87
N ASN A 16 7.93 -19.90 8.04
CA ASN A 16 8.63 -19.99 9.32
C ASN A 16 7.73 -20.49 10.46
N GLY A 17 6.94 -21.53 10.18
CA GLY A 17 5.98 -22.11 11.13
C GLY A 17 4.71 -21.29 11.39
N LYS A 18 4.55 -20.11 10.77
CA LYS A 18 3.35 -19.28 10.90
C LYS A 18 2.36 -19.57 9.78
N THR A 19 1.16 -19.98 10.15
CA THR A 19 0.06 -20.24 9.23
C THR A 19 -0.56 -18.93 8.71
N ILE A 20 -0.73 -18.84 7.40
CA ILE A 20 -1.28 -17.69 6.67
C ILE A 20 -2.45 -18.20 5.83
N ARG A 21 -3.65 -17.64 6.07
CA ARG A 21 -4.84 -17.93 5.25
C ARG A 21 -4.63 -17.40 3.84
N VAL A 22 -4.89 -18.24 2.85
CA VAL A 22 -4.87 -17.88 1.43
C VAL A 22 -6.29 -17.91 0.89
N THR A 23 -6.64 -16.94 0.07
CA THR A 23 -7.99 -16.78 -0.52
C THR A 23 -7.85 -16.42 -2.00
N GLU A 24 -8.87 -16.74 -2.80
CA GLU A 24 -8.94 -16.39 -4.23
C GLU A 24 -10.23 -15.63 -4.54
N GLU A 25 -10.39 -14.45 -3.94
CA GLU A 25 -11.59 -13.61 -4.12
C GLU A 25 -11.30 -12.42 -5.03
N LYS A 26 -12.16 -12.20 -6.03
CA LYS A 26 -12.07 -11.04 -6.93
C LYS A 26 -12.70 -9.78 -6.35
N ASP A 27 -13.76 -9.92 -5.57
CA ASP A 27 -14.38 -8.78 -4.86
C ASP A 27 -13.80 -8.70 -3.43
N PRO A 28 -13.14 -7.59 -3.07
CA PRO A 28 -12.60 -7.41 -1.73
C PRO A 28 -13.63 -7.55 -0.59
N ALA A 29 -14.92 -7.32 -0.88
CA ALA A 29 -16.00 -7.48 0.10
C ALA A 29 -16.17 -8.93 0.59
N ASN A 30 -15.72 -9.92 -0.19
CA ASN A 30 -15.86 -11.34 0.13
C ASN A 30 -14.65 -11.92 0.88
N LEU A 31 -13.62 -11.11 1.19
CA LEU A 31 -12.37 -11.61 1.78
C LEU A 31 -12.49 -12.05 3.24
N LYS A 32 -13.60 -11.73 3.93
CA LYS A 32 -13.88 -12.11 5.33
C LYS A 32 -12.68 -11.89 6.26
N TRP A 33 -12.16 -10.66 6.30
CA TRP A 33 -11.03 -10.27 7.13
C TRP A 33 -11.27 -10.42 8.64
N ASN A 34 -12.54 -10.38 9.04
CA ASN A 34 -12.98 -10.65 10.41
C ASN A 34 -12.60 -12.06 10.89
N GLU A 35 -12.57 -13.07 10.02
CA GLU A 35 -12.19 -14.45 10.39
C GLU A 35 -10.73 -14.57 10.84
N VAL A 36 -9.89 -13.61 10.44
CA VAL A 36 -8.45 -13.56 10.78
C VAL A 36 -8.09 -12.35 11.65
N ASN A 37 -9.08 -11.66 12.22
CA ASN A 37 -8.90 -10.48 13.08
C ASN A 37 -7.97 -9.41 12.49
N ARG A 38 -8.13 -9.09 11.19
CA ARG A 38 -7.17 -8.23 10.50
C ARG A 38 -7.31 -6.74 10.86
N ASP A 39 -6.23 -6.15 11.37
CA ASP A 39 -6.20 -4.71 11.64
C ASP A 39 -6.04 -3.86 10.36
N VAL A 40 -5.12 -4.22 9.46
CA VAL A 40 -4.80 -3.39 8.29
C VAL A 40 -4.71 -4.22 7.01
N ALA A 41 -5.57 -3.97 6.03
CA ALA A 41 -5.42 -4.52 4.69
C ALA A 41 -4.42 -3.69 3.86
N ALA A 42 -3.49 -4.35 3.18
CA ALA A 42 -2.64 -3.70 2.19
C ALA A 42 -3.26 -3.92 0.81
N GLU A 43 -3.80 -2.86 0.21
CA GLU A 43 -4.40 -2.89 -1.12
C GLU A 43 -3.30 -2.72 -2.16
N ALA A 44 -2.80 -3.87 -2.64
CA ALA A 44 -1.65 -3.98 -3.54
C ALA A 44 -2.00 -4.53 -4.93
N THR A 45 -3.29 -4.57 -5.30
CA THR A 45 -3.74 -5.05 -6.60
C THR A 45 -3.54 -4.00 -7.70
N GLY A 46 -3.54 -2.71 -7.32
CA GLY A 46 -3.54 -1.58 -8.25
C GLY A 46 -4.90 -1.29 -8.90
N LEU A 47 -5.96 -1.99 -8.49
CA LEU A 47 -7.31 -1.85 -9.03
C LEU A 47 -8.18 -0.95 -8.15
N PHE A 48 -8.16 -1.16 -6.84
CA PHE A 48 -9.04 -0.48 -5.87
C PHE A 48 -8.34 0.74 -5.26
N LEU A 49 -8.14 1.77 -6.09
CA LEU A 49 -7.35 2.97 -5.75
C LEU A 49 -8.19 4.19 -5.36
N THR A 50 -9.46 4.00 -4.96
CA THR A 50 -10.29 5.06 -4.38
C THR A 50 -10.77 4.63 -3.00
N ASP A 51 -11.14 5.59 -2.17
CA ASP A 51 -11.74 5.32 -0.87
C ASP A 51 -12.97 4.41 -1.02
N GLU A 52 -13.87 4.72 -1.97
CA GLU A 52 -15.07 3.94 -2.26
C GLU A 52 -14.75 2.47 -2.56
N THR A 53 -13.79 2.23 -3.46
CA THR A 53 -13.45 0.88 -3.90
C THR A 53 -12.67 0.09 -2.85
N ALA A 54 -11.77 0.75 -2.13
CA ALA A 54 -10.98 0.15 -1.05
C ALA A 54 -11.81 -0.10 0.22
N ARG A 55 -12.88 0.67 0.46
CA ARG A 55 -13.80 0.49 1.60
C ARG A 55 -14.40 -0.91 1.65
N LYS A 56 -14.47 -1.62 0.52
CA LYS A 56 -14.87 -3.03 0.46
C LYS A 56 -14.06 -3.92 1.41
N HIS A 57 -12.77 -3.64 1.66
CA HIS A 57 -12.00 -4.35 2.68
C HIS A 57 -12.47 -4.06 4.09
N VAL A 58 -12.85 -2.81 4.38
CA VAL A 58 -13.41 -2.44 5.69
C VAL A 58 -14.73 -3.16 5.92
N THR A 59 -15.60 -3.18 4.90
CA THR A 59 -16.86 -3.93 4.92
C THR A 59 -16.62 -5.44 5.14
N ALA A 60 -15.56 -6.00 4.57
CA ALA A 60 -15.16 -7.39 4.79
C ALA A 60 -14.53 -7.66 6.18
N GLY A 61 -14.36 -6.64 7.02
CA GLY A 61 -13.94 -6.78 8.42
C GLY A 61 -12.50 -6.37 8.73
N ALA A 62 -11.77 -5.74 7.80
CA ALA A 62 -10.50 -5.11 8.14
C ALA A 62 -10.75 -3.79 8.88
N LYS A 63 -9.95 -3.45 9.90
CA LYS A 63 -10.15 -2.18 10.61
C LYS A 63 -9.74 -0.98 9.76
N LYS A 64 -8.66 -1.11 8.98
CA LYS A 64 -8.08 -0.05 8.13
C LYS A 64 -7.52 -0.59 6.83
N VAL A 65 -7.24 0.29 5.87
CA VAL A 65 -6.65 -0.04 4.58
C VAL A 65 -5.52 0.92 4.24
N VAL A 66 -4.43 0.38 3.70
CA VAL A 66 -3.32 1.14 3.11
C VAL A 66 -3.23 0.81 1.63
N LEU A 67 -3.45 1.79 0.77
CA LEU A 67 -3.18 1.67 -0.67
C LEU A 67 -1.67 1.70 -0.91
N THR A 68 -1.13 0.77 -1.68
CA THR A 68 0.31 0.72 -1.99
C THR A 68 0.71 1.56 -3.20
N GLY A 69 -0.21 2.38 -3.72
CA GLY A 69 0.00 3.30 -4.82
C GLY A 69 -0.78 4.60 -4.63
N PRO A 70 -0.56 5.60 -5.51
CA PRO A 70 -1.31 6.85 -5.48
C PRO A 70 -2.82 6.60 -5.64
N PRO A 71 -3.66 7.27 -4.85
CA PRO A 71 -5.10 7.18 -5.02
C PRO A 71 -5.53 7.88 -6.32
N LYS A 72 -6.70 7.50 -6.82
CA LYS A 72 -7.41 8.14 -7.94
C LYS A 72 -8.41 9.20 -7.46
N ASP A 73 -8.46 9.46 -6.16
CA ASP A 73 -9.32 10.43 -5.50
C ASP A 73 -8.54 11.20 -4.43
N ASN A 74 -9.25 11.84 -3.50
CA ASN A 74 -8.68 12.65 -2.43
C ASN A 74 -8.26 11.84 -1.18
N THR A 75 -8.10 10.52 -1.28
CA THR A 75 -7.63 9.69 -0.16
C THR A 75 -6.31 10.24 0.40
N PRO A 76 -6.18 10.45 1.71
CA PRO A 76 -4.98 11.02 2.31
C PRO A 76 -3.72 10.19 2.02
N MET A 77 -2.70 10.84 1.46
CA MET A 77 -1.38 10.26 1.23
C MET A 77 -0.40 10.61 2.34
N PHE A 78 0.39 9.63 2.75
CA PHE A 78 1.45 9.79 3.73
C PHE A 78 2.77 9.24 3.20
N VAL A 79 3.84 9.95 3.51
CA VAL A 79 5.22 9.49 3.33
C VAL A 79 5.87 9.48 4.71
N MET A 80 6.45 8.33 5.05
CA MET A 80 7.17 8.14 6.31
C MET A 80 8.35 9.11 6.40
N GLY A 81 8.57 9.70 7.58
CA GLY A 81 9.58 10.75 7.81
C GLY A 81 9.22 12.14 7.27
N VAL A 82 8.19 12.28 6.41
CA VAL A 82 7.81 13.58 5.81
C VAL A 82 6.49 14.10 6.37
N LYS A 83 5.42 13.29 6.30
CA LYS A 83 4.05 13.71 6.67
C LYS A 83 3.31 12.73 7.58
N HIS A 84 3.85 11.54 7.83
CA HIS A 84 3.20 10.50 8.64
C HIS A 84 2.67 10.95 10.02
N ALA A 85 3.32 11.93 10.66
CA ALA A 85 2.89 12.46 11.96
C ALA A 85 1.53 13.19 11.92
N SER A 86 1.04 13.60 10.73
CA SER A 86 -0.29 14.19 10.57
C SER A 86 -1.40 13.15 10.39
N TYR A 87 -1.08 11.86 10.53
CA TYR A 87 -2.08 10.80 10.52
C TYR A 87 -2.99 10.95 11.74
N ALA A 88 -4.28 11.11 11.51
CA ALA A 88 -5.28 11.40 12.54
C ALA A 88 -6.23 10.20 12.77
N GLY A 89 -5.80 9.00 12.39
CA GLY A 89 -6.61 7.80 12.55
C GLY A 89 -7.51 7.47 11.36
N GLN A 90 -7.31 8.07 10.18
CA GLN A 90 -8.09 7.78 8.98
C GLN A 90 -8.12 6.27 8.67
N ASP A 91 -9.27 5.79 8.21
CA ASP A 91 -9.49 4.36 7.95
C ASP A 91 -8.79 3.89 6.68
N ILE A 92 -8.74 4.74 5.66
CA ILE A 92 -8.11 4.45 4.38
C ILE A 92 -7.09 5.55 4.08
N VAL A 93 -5.87 5.12 3.79
CA VAL A 93 -4.76 6.00 3.46
C VAL A 93 -3.95 5.42 2.31
N SER A 94 -3.17 6.25 1.63
CA SER A 94 -2.22 5.80 0.62
C SER A 94 -0.78 6.01 1.09
N ASN A 95 0.08 5.02 0.81
CA ASN A 95 1.53 5.12 1.02
C ASN A 95 2.25 5.79 -0.17
N ALA A 96 1.50 6.52 -1.00
CA ALA A 96 1.98 7.18 -2.22
C ALA A 96 2.65 6.21 -3.22
N SER A 97 3.45 6.75 -4.15
CA SER A 97 4.26 5.95 -5.07
C SER A 97 5.68 5.74 -4.54
N CYS A 98 6.41 4.78 -5.11
CA CYS A 98 7.85 4.60 -4.84
C CYS A 98 8.66 5.87 -5.16
N THR A 99 8.38 6.52 -6.29
CA THR A 99 9.04 7.78 -6.68
C THR A 99 8.76 8.90 -5.69
N THR A 100 7.51 9.02 -5.20
CA THR A 100 7.15 10.02 -4.18
C THR A 100 7.90 9.78 -2.87
N ASN A 101 8.05 8.52 -2.45
CA ASN A 101 8.80 8.17 -1.24
C ASN A 101 10.30 8.50 -1.35
N VAL A 102 10.89 8.44 -2.55
CA VAL A 102 12.28 8.87 -2.79
C VAL A 102 12.40 10.39 -2.81
N LEU A 103 11.49 11.08 -3.50
CA LEU A 103 11.60 12.52 -3.74
C LEU A 103 11.22 13.36 -2.52
N ALA A 104 10.15 13.02 -1.83
CA ALA A 104 9.59 13.82 -0.74
C ALA A 104 10.60 14.17 0.38
N PRO A 105 11.44 13.24 0.90
CA PRO A 105 12.42 13.60 1.93
C PRO A 105 13.49 14.59 1.42
N LEU A 106 13.94 14.44 0.16
CA LEU A 106 14.88 15.37 -0.45
C LEU A 106 14.26 16.76 -0.60
N THR A 107 13.05 16.83 -1.16
CA THR A 107 12.31 18.08 -1.30
C THR A 107 12.07 18.75 0.05
N LYS A 108 11.73 17.99 1.10
CA LYS A 108 11.54 18.54 2.44
C LYS A 108 12.80 19.23 2.96
N VAL A 109 13.94 18.54 2.94
CA VAL A 109 15.20 19.11 3.46
C VAL A 109 15.59 20.37 2.69
N ILE A 110 15.51 20.34 1.36
CA ILE A 110 15.88 21.50 0.54
C ILE A 110 14.91 22.66 0.79
N ASN A 111 13.60 22.40 0.79
CA ASN A 111 12.60 23.43 0.99
C ASN A 111 12.68 24.08 2.37
N ASP A 112 12.85 23.28 3.42
CA ASP A 112 12.89 23.78 4.80
C ASP A 112 14.12 24.67 5.07
N ASN A 113 15.23 24.43 4.37
CA ASN A 113 16.48 25.17 4.57
C ASN A 113 16.71 26.31 3.58
N PHE A 114 16.23 26.17 2.34
CA PHE A 114 16.58 27.08 1.25
C PHE A 114 15.37 27.66 0.51
N GLY A 115 14.18 27.06 0.67
CA GLY A 115 12.98 27.41 -0.09
C GLY A 115 13.05 26.95 -1.55
N ILE A 116 12.03 26.24 -2.02
CA ILE A 116 11.91 25.87 -3.44
C ILE A 116 10.88 26.79 -4.10
N VAL A 117 11.30 27.55 -5.11
CA VAL A 117 10.38 28.37 -5.93
C VAL A 117 9.69 27.50 -6.99
N GLU A 118 10.49 26.72 -7.71
CA GLU A 118 10.05 25.77 -8.72
C GLU A 118 11.06 24.62 -8.83
N ALA A 119 10.59 23.46 -9.28
CA ALA A 119 11.44 22.29 -9.49
C ALA A 119 10.90 21.42 -10.62
N MET A 120 11.81 20.89 -11.43
CA MET A 120 11.53 19.84 -12.40
C MET A 120 12.22 18.55 -11.94
N MET A 121 11.56 17.42 -12.10
CA MET A 121 12.08 16.12 -11.70
C MET A 121 11.98 15.12 -12.85
N THR A 122 12.98 14.27 -12.97
CA THR A 122 13.00 13.14 -13.89
C THR A 122 13.49 11.94 -13.13
N THR A 123 12.83 10.80 -13.30
CA THR A 123 13.28 9.52 -12.77
C THR A 123 13.54 8.56 -13.91
N VAL A 124 14.72 7.92 -13.89
CA VAL A 124 14.96 6.72 -14.68
C VAL A 124 14.54 5.54 -13.81
N ASN A 125 13.48 4.85 -14.21
CA ASN A 125 12.87 3.79 -13.40
C ASN A 125 13.04 2.43 -14.06
N ALA A 126 13.13 1.38 -13.24
CA ALA A 126 13.13 0.01 -13.71
C ALA A 126 11.77 -0.36 -14.34
N ILE A 127 11.76 -1.43 -15.14
CA ILE A 127 10.53 -1.96 -15.73
C ILE A 127 9.58 -2.50 -14.63
N THR A 128 8.28 -2.28 -14.81
CA THR A 128 7.22 -2.73 -13.90
C THR A 128 6.23 -3.64 -14.62
N ALA A 129 5.43 -4.39 -13.87
CA ALA A 129 4.46 -5.36 -14.40
C ALA A 129 3.40 -4.77 -15.36
N THR A 130 3.20 -3.44 -15.36
CA THR A 130 2.30 -2.74 -16.28
C THR A 130 2.87 -2.55 -17.68
N ARG A 131 4.17 -2.78 -17.88
CA ARG A 131 4.80 -2.73 -19.21
C ARG A 131 4.59 -4.06 -19.93
N LYS A 132 4.28 -3.98 -21.22
CA LYS A 132 4.20 -5.16 -22.07
C LYS A 132 5.60 -5.66 -22.39
N THR A 133 5.72 -6.97 -22.53
CA THR A 133 6.95 -7.61 -23.00
C THR A 133 7.20 -7.31 -24.49
N VAL A 134 6.13 -7.12 -25.28
CA VAL A 134 6.13 -6.80 -26.72
C VAL A 134 5.06 -5.78 -27.08
#